data_AF-A0A915N2A3-F1
#
_entry.id   AF-A0A915N2A3-F1
#
_cell.length_a   1.000
_cell.length_b   1.000
_cell.length_c   1.000
_cell.angle_alpha   90.00
_cell.angle_beta   90.00
_cell.angle_gamma   90.00
#
_symmetry.space_group_name_H-M   'P 1'
#
loop_
_entity.id
_entity.type
_entity.pdbx_description
1 polymer ?
#
loop_
_entity_poly.entity_id
_entity_poly.type
_entity_poly.pdbx_seq_one_letter_code
_entity_poly.pdbx_strand_id
1 'polypeptide(L)' 'QDISVISGGFLAGDRNSIIRLHQLYYKKFINLIEKQKIDDDQTMLVLLINEYPELFHIYYGDWFDAFELF' A
#
# COMPACT_ATOMS: atom_id res chain seq x y z
N GLN A 1 19.21 -10.25 -0.20
CA GLN A 1 18.22 -9.29 -0.72
C GLN A 1 17.11 -9.29 0.28
N ASP A 2 17.00 -8.26 1.10
CA ASP A 2 15.93 -8.16 2.09
C ASP A 2 14.66 -7.72 1.36
N ILE A 3 13.77 -8.68 1.12
CA ILE A 3 12.44 -8.39 0.60
C ILE A 3 11.64 -7.90 1.80
N SER A 4 11.54 -6.59 1.97
CA SER A 4 10.58 -6.00 2.90
C SER A 4 9.18 -6.30 2.35
N VAL A 5 8.51 -7.28 2.93
CA VAL A 5 7.10 -7.55 2.67
C VAL A 5 6.25 -6.55 3.44
N ILE A 6 5.38 -5.85 2.74
CA ILE A 6 4.37 -5.00 3.36
C ILE A 6 3.19 -5.91 3.69
N SER A 7 2.89 -6.03 4.98
CA SER A 7 1.62 -6.62 5.40
C SER A 7 0.49 -5.76 4.83
N GLY A 8 -0.27 -6.30 3.87
CA GLY A 8 -1.46 -5.62 3.33
C GLY A 8 -2.56 -5.40 4.36
N GLY A 9 -2.39 -5.91 5.59
CA GLY A 9 -3.44 -5.99 6.61
C GLY A 9 -3.76 -4.69 7.34
N PHE A 10 -2.90 -3.66 7.29
CA PHE A 10 -3.13 -2.46 8.10
C PHE A 10 -2.65 -1.16 7.44
N LEU A 11 -3.62 -0.31 7.05
CA LEU A 11 -3.40 1.02 6.48
C LEU A 11 -4.24 2.03 7.27
N ALA A 12 -3.62 3.14 7.66
CA ALA A 12 -4.29 4.20 8.41
C ALA A 12 -3.89 5.58 7.89
N GLY A 13 -4.79 6.53 8.10
CA GLY A 13 -4.64 7.92 7.70
C GLY A 13 -5.94 8.69 7.91
N ASP A 14 -5.89 10.01 7.77
CA ASP A 14 -7.10 10.82 7.76
C ASP A 14 -7.98 10.49 6.53
N ARG A 15 -9.24 10.92 6.57
CA ARG A 15 -10.22 10.68 5.49
C ARG A 15 -9.68 11.03 4.10
N ASN A 16 -8.99 12.16 3.95
CA ASN A 16 -8.51 12.60 2.65
C ASN A 16 -7.36 11.72 2.15
N SER A 17 -6.46 11.31 3.04
CA SER A 17 -5.38 10.38 2.74
C SER A 17 -5.92 9.02 2.26
N ILE A 18 -6.96 8.49 2.91
CA ILE A 18 -7.59 7.22 2.50
C ILE A 18 -8.30 7.35 1.14
N ILE A 19 -9.00 8.46 0.88
CA ILE A 19 -9.61 8.71 -0.43
C ILE A 19 -8.54 8.80 -1.52
N ARG A 20 -7.44 9.50 -1.25
CA ARG A 20 -6.32 9.63 -2.19
C ARG A 20 -5.67 8.28 -2.47
N LEU A 21 -5.44 7.47 -1.45
CA LEU A 21 -4.93 6.10 -1.59
C LEU A 21 -5.83 5.26 -2.50
N HIS A 22 -7.13 5.28 -2.27
CA HIS A 22 -8.10 4.56 -3.10
C HIS A 22 -8.04 5.00 -4.58
N GLN A 23 -7.94 6.30 -4.85
CA GLN A 23 -7.84 6.82 -6.22
C GLN A 23 -6.54 6.37 -6.91
N LEU A 24 -5.40 6.43 -6.22
CA LEU A 24 -4.11 5.98 -6.74
C LEU A 24 -4.11 4.47 -7.00
N TYR A 25 -4.64 3.69 -6.05
CA TYR A 25 -4.76 2.25 -6.18
C TYR A 25 -5.62 1.87 -7.38
N TYR A 26 -6.80 2.47 -7.52
CA TYR A 26 -7.70 2.20 -8.64
C TYR A 26 -7.04 2.53 -9.99
N LYS A 27 -6.38 3.69 -10.10
CA LYS A 27 -5.67 4.09 -11.32
C LYS A 27 -4.57 3.09 -11.68
N LYS A 28 -3.78 2.65 -10.70
CA LYS A 28 -2.72 1.65 -10.90
C LYS A 28 -3.31 0.30 -11.32
N PHE A 29 -4.39 -0.12 -10.68
CA PHE A 29 -5.07 -1.37 -10.97
C PHE A 29 -5.55 -1.44 -12.43
N ILE A 30 -6.24 -0.40 -12.90
CA ILE A 30 -6.67 -0.31 -14.30
C ILE A 30 -5.46 -0.34 -15.25
N ASN A 31 -4.39 0.40 -14.93
CA ASN A 31 -3.18 0.40 -15.76
C ASN A 31 -2.52 -0.98 -15.88
N LEU A 32 -2.56 -1.79 -14.83
CA LEU A 32 -2.02 -3.15 -14.87
C LEU A 32 -2.93 -4.10 -15.64
N ILE A 33 -4.25 -3.98 -15.51
CA ILE A 33 -5.22 -4.73 -16.33
C ILE A 33 -4.97 -4.47 -17.82
N GLU A 34 -4.84 -3.22 -18.23
CA GLU A 34 -4.56 -2.84 -19.63
C GLU A 34 -3.26 -3.46 -20.15
N LYS A 35 -2.28 -3.67 -19.26
CA LYS A 35 -0.98 -4.31 -19.55
C LYS A 35 -1.01 -5.84 -19.41
N GLN A 36 -2.17 -6.44 -19.15
CA GLN A 36 -2.32 -7.88 -18.87
C GLN A 36 -1.43 -8.37 -17.72
N LYS A 37 -1.25 -7.52 -16.70
CA LYS A 37 -0.56 -7.86 -15.46
C LYS A 37 -1.59 -7.92 -14.33
N ILE A 38 -1.70 -9.07 -13.69
CA ILE A 38 -2.57 -9.28 -12.53
C ILE A 38 -1.67 -9.72 -11.39
N ASP A 39 -1.83 -9.08 -10.24
CA ASP A 39 -1.08 -9.35 -9.02
C ASP A 39 -2.00 -9.18 -7.81
N ASP A 40 -1.52 -9.57 -6.64
CA ASP A 40 -2.29 -9.45 -5.39
C ASP A 40 -2.26 -8.03 -4.79
N ASP A 41 -3.01 -7.84 -3.71
CA ASP A 41 -3.13 -6.57 -3.00
C ASP A 41 -1.80 -6.11 -2.37
N GLN A 42 -0.97 -7.04 -1.89
CA GLN A 42 0.34 -6.75 -1.35
C GLN A 42 1.27 -6.19 -2.41
N THR A 43 1.36 -6.84 -3.58
CA THR A 43 2.19 -6.32 -4.68
C THR A 43 1.69 -4.95 -5.15
N MET A 44 0.37 -4.76 -5.22
CA MET A 44 -0.21 -3.47 -5.57
C MET A 44 0.21 -2.35 -4.61
N LEU A 45 0.18 -2.61 -3.30
CA LEU A 45 0.61 -1.65 -2.28
C LEU A 45 2.11 -1.38 -2.36
N VAL A 46 2.94 -2.42 -2.55
CA VAL A 46 4.39 -2.29 -2.74
C VAL A 46 4.70 -1.39 -3.95
N LEU A 47 4.00 -1.58 -5.06
CA LEU A 47 4.20 -0.75 -6.26
C LEU A 47 3.80 0.71 -6.03
N LEU A 48 2.73 0.98 -5.28
CA LEU A 48 2.32 2.34 -4.95
C LEU A 48 3.30 3.04 -4.00
N ILE A 49 3.77 2.33 -2.97
CA ILE A 49 4.76 2.84 -2.01
C ILE A 49 6.07 3.17 -2.71
N ASN A 50 6.52 2.32 -3.64
CA ASN A 50 7.71 2.60 -4.43
C ASN A 50 7.53 3.76 -5.42
N GLU A 51 6.32 3.97 -5.96
CA GLU A 51 6.05 5.05 -6.92
C GLU A 51 5.85 6.41 -6.23
N TYR A 52 5.32 6.43 -5.01
CA TYR A 52 5.01 7.64 -4.22
C TYR A 52 5.51 7.54 -2.78
N PRO A 53 6.82 7.35 -2.53
CA PRO A 53 7.35 7.11 -1.19
C PRO A 53 7.06 8.25 -0.21
N GLU A 54 6.90 9.48 -0.69
CA GLU A 54 6.57 10.66 0.11
C GLU A 54 5.15 10.64 0.69
N LEU A 55 4.27 9.75 0.20
CA LEU A 55 2.88 9.63 0.67
C LEU A 55 2.70 8.57 1.75
N PHE A 56 3.75 7.81 2.09
CA PHE A 56 3.65 6.70 3.03
C PHE A 56 4.67 6.84 4.16
N HIS A 57 4.21 6.60 5.38
CA HIS A 57 5.07 6.40 6.54
C HIS A 57 5.07 4.90 6.86
N ILE A 58 6.23 4.25 6.72
CA ILE A 58 6.36 2.81 6.97
C ILE A 58 6.76 2.61 8.44
N TYR A 59 5.90 1.92 9.19
CA TYR A 59 6.20 1.44 10.53
C TYR A 59 6.68 0.00 10.45
N TYR A 60 7.82 -0.28 11.05
CA TYR A 60 8.35 -1.63 11.17
C TYR A 60 7.93 -2.21 12.53
N GLY A 61 7.25 -3.34 12.50
CA GLY A 61 6.75 -4.02 13.69
C GLY A 61 6.07 -5.34 13.32
N ASP A 62 5.70 -6.11 14.35
CA ASP A 62 4.90 -7.32 14.23
C ASP A 62 3.41 -6.98 14.03
N TRP A 63 2.62 -7.98 13.66
CA TRP A 63 1.19 -7.80 13.37
C TRP A 63 0.39 -7.18 14.52
N PHE A 64 0.81 -7.44 15.77
CA PHE A 64 0.16 -6.89 16.97
C PHE A 64 0.60 -5.47 17.30
N ASP A 65 1.78 -5.02 16.84
CA ASP A 65 2.31 -3.67 17.09
C ASP A 65 1.42 -2.60 16.42
N ALA A 66 0.70 -2.98 15.36
CA ALA A 66 -0.27 -2.11 14.71
C ALA A 66 -1.38 -1.62 15.66
N PHE A 67 -1.78 -2.42 16.66
CA PHE A 67 -2.81 -2.02 17.63
C PHE A 67 -2.30 -1.02 18.67
N GLU A 68 -0.98 -0.90 18.86
CA GLU A 68 -0.40 0.11 19.76
C GLU A 68 -0.41 1.52 19.14
N LEU A 69 -0.70 1.62 17.85
CA LEU A 69 -0.78 2.89 17.11
C LEU A 69 -2.18 3.55 17.18
N PHE A 70 -3.17 2.94 17.86
CA PHE A 70 -4.56 3.41 17.99
C PHE A 70 -5.02 3.49 19.45
#